data_AF-A0A3N4HDS4-F1
#
_entry.id   AF-A0A3N4HDS4-F1
#
_cell.length_a   1.000
_cell.length_b   1.000
_cell.length_c   1.000
_cell.angle_alpha   90.00
_cell.angle_beta   90.00
_cell.angle_gamma   90.00
#
_symmetry.space_group_name_H-M   'P 1'
#
loop_
_entity.id
_entity.type
_entity.pdbx_description
1 polymer ?
#
loop_
_entity_poly.entity_id
_entity_poly.type
_entity_poly.pdbx_seq_one_letter_code
_entity_poly.pdbx_strand_id
1 'polypeptide(L)'
;RRTDLFSETQTLESLFKPSAIKAYETAHQNFLEKLFFYIHLASGQPARGTEIAGLQICNEANSGRGLYIFEKTFCILVKYSKTQTLKNDVETRRVVRFIPKRINDLLLKYFFYVRPFR
;
A
#
# COMPACT_ATOMS: atom_id res chain seq x y z
N ARG A 1 7.53 40.28 -14.49
CA ARG A 1 6.59 40.21 -13.35
C ARG A 1 5.40 39.38 -13.83
N ARG A 2 5.36 38.09 -13.48
CA ARG A 2 4.26 37.15 -13.80
C ARG A 2 3.97 36.43 -12.49
N THR A 3 2.98 36.92 -11.75
CA THR A 3 2.70 36.51 -10.36
C THR A 3 1.27 36.01 -10.22
N ASP A 4 0.74 35.32 -11.24
CA ASP A 4 -0.70 35.04 -11.28
C ASP A 4 -1.02 33.59 -11.69
N LEU A 5 -0.11 32.65 -11.43
CA LEU A 5 -0.33 31.21 -11.72
C LEU A 5 -0.94 30.43 -10.55
N PHE A 6 -1.13 31.04 -9.38
CA PHE A 6 -1.61 30.34 -8.18
C PHE A 6 -2.83 31.02 -7.54
N SER A 7 -3.81 31.43 -8.35
CA SER A 7 -5.20 31.54 -7.91
C SER A 7 -5.97 30.21 -8.09
N GLU A 8 -5.26 29.08 -8.19
CA GLU A 8 -5.77 27.77 -8.64
C GLU A 8 -6.37 26.90 -7.53
N THR A 9 -6.15 27.25 -6.25
CA THR A 9 -6.68 26.44 -5.14
C THR A 9 -8.21 26.47 -5.04
N GLN A 10 -8.86 27.50 -5.60
CA GLN A 10 -10.33 27.55 -5.73
C GLN A 10 -10.87 26.78 -6.95
N THR A 11 -10.03 26.32 -7.87
CA THR A 11 -10.46 25.74 -9.15
C THR A 11 -10.45 24.20 -9.16
N LEU A 12 -9.60 23.53 -8.38
CA LEU A 12 -9.55 22.05 -8.41
C LEU A 12 -10.77 21.39 -7.76
N GLU A 13 -11.30 21.97 -6.68
CA GLU A 13 -12.55 21.53 -6.05
C GLU A 13 -13.77 21.76 -6.96
N SER A 14 -13.69 22.68 -7.94
CA SER A 14 -14.78 22.98 -8.87
C SER A 14 -14.77 22.11 -10.14
N LEU A 15 -13.68 21.37 -10.41
CA LEU A 15 -13.57 20.50 -11.59
C LEU A 15 -14.35 19.19 -11.45
N PHE A 16 -14.51 18.66 -10.23
CA PHE A 16 -15.12 17.37 -9.99
C PHE A 16 -16.38 17.48 -9.13
N LYS A 17 -17.43 16.74 -9.51
CA LYS A 17 -18.67 16.67 -8.73
C LYS A 17 -18.39 15.98 -7.38
N PRO A 18 -18.85 16.53 -6.24
CA PRO A 18 -18.63 15.90 -4.92
C PRO A 18 -19.13 14.45 -4.83
N SER A 19 -20.24 14.14 -5.51
CA SER A 19 -20.76 12.77 -5.59
C SER A 19 -19.84 11.81 -6.35
N ALA A 20 -19.16 12.29 -7.39
CA ALA A 20 -18.20 11.50 -8.16
C ALA A 20 -16.93 11.23 -7.36
N ILE A 21 -16.43 12.23 -6.61
CA ILE A 21 -15.30 12.06 -5.68
C ILE A 21 -15.64 10.99 -4.63
N LYS A 22 -16.81 11.08 -3.99
CA LYS A 22 -17.24 10.10 -3.00
C LYS A 22 -17.39 8.69 -3.59
N ALA A 23 -17.95 8.58 -4.80
CA ALA A 23 -18.07 7.31 -5.49
C ALA A 23 -16.69 6.70 -5.82
N TYR A 24 -15.75 7.54 -6.27
CA TYR A 24 -14.36 7.13 -6.53
C TYR A 24 -13.65 6.64 -5.27
N GLU A 25 -13.69 7.39 -4.16
CA GLU A 25 -13.10 6.98 -2.88
C GLU A 25 -13.69 5.66 -2.36
N THR A 26 -15.01 5.50 -2.49
CA THR A 26 -15.69 4.25 -2.10
C THR A 26 -15.21 3.07 -2.96
N ALA A 27 -15.12 3.26 -4.28
CA ALA A 27 -14.64 2.24 -5.20
C ALA A 27 -13.14 1.92 -4.96
N HIS A 28 -12.34 2.93 -4.67
CA HIS A 28 -10.93 2.83 -4.33
C HIS A 28 -10.72 1.98 -3.07
N GLN A 29 -11.45 2.28 -2.00
CA GLN A 29 -11.36 1.54 -0.75
C GLN A 29 -11.78 0.07 -0.92
N ASN A 30 -12.91 -0.18 -1.59
CA ASN A 30 -13.38 -1.53 -1.91
C ASN A 30 -12.37 -2.31 -2.77
N PHE A 31 -11.68 -1.63 -3.70
CA PHE A 31 -10.64 -2.23 -4.50
C PHE A 31 -9.42 -2.61 -3.66
N LEU A 32 -8.97 -1.71 -2.77
CA LEU A 32 -7.83 -1.97 -1.89
C LEU A 32 -8.09 -3.14 -0.94
N GLU A 33 -9.28 -3.25 -0.36
CA GLU A 33 -9.65 -4.37 0.51
C GLU A 33 -9.58 -5.71 -0.23
N LYS A 34 -10.12 -5.77 -1.46
CA LYS A 34 -10.05 -6.97 -2.31
C LYS A 34 -8.62 -7.28 -2.72
N LEU A 35 -7.85 -6.28 -3.15
CA LEU A 35 -6.47 -6.45 -3.56
C LEU A 35 -5.61 -6.99 -2.41
N PHE A 36 -5.78 -6.42 -1.22
CA PHE A 36 -5.13 -6.88 -0.01
C PHE A 36 -5.50 -8.33 0.34
N PHE A 37 -6.78 -8.68 0.26
CA PHE A 37 -7.23 -10.07 0.46
C PHE A 37 -6.54 -11.04 -0.51
N TYR A 38 -6.46 -10.69 -1.81
CA TYR A 38 -5.77 -11.52 -2.80
C TYR A 38 -4.28 -11.66 -2.52
N ILE A 39 -3.60 -10.54 -2.20
CA ILE A 39 -2.20 -10.54 -1.83
C ILE A 39 -1.96 -11.45 -0.62
N HIS A 40 -2.80 -11.32 0.40
CA HIS A 40 -2.69 -12.07 1.64
C HIS A 40 -2.86 -13.58 1.42
N LEU A 41 -3.87 -13.97 0.64
CA LEU A 41 -4.21 -15.37 0.39
C LEU A 41 -3.24 -16.04 -0.59
N ALA A 42 -2.78 -15.32 -1.60
CA ALA A 42 -2.05 -15.90 -2.72
C ALA A 42 -0.52 -15.84 -2.58
N SER A 43 0.02 -15.10 -1.62
CA SER A 43 1.49 -14.93 -1.42
C SER A 43 2.07 -15.97 -0.44
N GLY A 44 1.58 -17.21 -0.49
CA GLY A 44 2.00 -18.33 0.37
C GLY A 44 1.17 -18.45 1.64
N GLN A 45 1.78 -18.92 2.74
CA GLN A 45 1.06 -19.06 4.01
C GLN A 45 0.52 -17.69 4.47
N PRO A 46 -0.77 -17.57 4.84
CA PRO A 46 -1.31 -16.30 5.33
C PRO A 46 -0.49 -15.83 6.54
N ALA A 47 0.02 -14.59 6.50
CA ALA A 47 0.66 -14.01 7.68
C ALA A 47 -0.37 -13.84 8.82
N ARG A 48 0.10 -13.76 10.06
CA ARG A 48 -0.82 -13.55 11.20
C ARG A 48 -1.47 -12.19 11.08
N GLY A 49 -2.71 -12.04 11.56
CA GLY A 49 -3.46 -10.78 11.44
C GLY A 49 -2.69 -9.56 11.96
N THR A 50 -1.91 -9.71 13.03
CA THR A 50 -1.07 -8.64 13.61
C THR A 50 0.13 -8.26 12.74
N GLU A 51 0.68 -9.21 11.97
CA GLU A 51 1.82 -8.98 11.08
C GLU A 51 1.42 -8.22 9.81
N ILE A 52 0.16 -8.37 9.40
CA ILE A 52 -0.41 -7.80 8.19
C ILE A 52 -1.08 -6.45 8.45
N ALA A 53 -1.68 -6.26 9.63
CA ALA A 53 -2.30 -4.99 10.01
C ALA A 53 -1.31 -3.81 10.02
N GLY A 54 -0.02 -4.08 10.23
CA GLY A 54 1.06 -3.08 10.19
C GLY A 54 1.76 -2.94 8.84
N LEU A 55 1.24 -3.53 7.75
CA LEU A 55 1.91 -3.46 6.46
C LEU A 55 1.80 -2.06 5.85
N GLN A 56 2.95 -1.39 5.71
CA GLN A 56 3.03 -0.08 5.08
C GLN A 56 3.65 -0.18 3.69
N ILE A 57 3.09 0.59 2.75
CA ILE A 57 3.63 0.70 1.38
C ILE A 57 4.79 1.71 1.33
N CYS A 58 4.70 2.76 2.13
CA CYS A 58 5.71 3.80 2.27
C CYS A 58 6.38 3.70 3.65
N ASN A 59 7.57 4.30 3.79
CA ASN A 59 8.18 4.44 5.09
C ASN A 59 7.45 5.54 5.88
N GLU A 60 7.13 5.27 7.13
CA GLU A 60 6.71 6.26 8.10
C GLU A 60 7.86 6.56 9.07
N ALA A 61 7.75 7.64 9.86
CA ALA A 61 8.82 8.09 10.75
C ALA A 61 9.32 7.01 11.72
N ASN A 62 8.42 6.13 12.17
CA ASN A 62 8.69 5.11 13.19
C ASN A 62 8.57 3.66 12.66
N SER A 63 8.28 3.48 11.37
CA SER A 63 8.08 2.16 10.78
C SER A 63 8.50 2.13 9.30
N GLY A 64 9.23 1.09 8.94
CA GLY A 64 9.65 0.87 7.56
C GLY A 64 8.55 0.22 6.73
N ARG A 65 8.55 0.50 5.42
CA ARG A 65 7.67 -0.18 4.45
C ARG A 65 7.91 -1.68 4.43
N GLY A 66 6.86 -2.42 4.13
CA GLY A 66 6.92 -3.86 3.87
C GLY A 66 6.84 -4.22 2.39
N LEU A 67 6.50 -3.31 1.47
CA LEU A 67 6.44 -3.62 0.04
C LEU A 67 7.77 -3.29 -0.67
N TYR A 68 8.29 -4.25 -1.42
CA TYR A 68 9.55 -4.16 -2.18
C TYR A 68 9.37 -4.72 -3.58
N ILE A 69 10.31 -4.41 -4.48
CA ILE A 69 10.43 -5.04 -5.80
C ILE A 69 11.74 -5.81 -5.83
N PHE A 70 11.67 -7.09 -6.17
CA PHE A 70 12.82 -7.96 -6.37
C PHE A 70 12.65 -8.66 -7.72
N GLU A 71 13.66 -8.58 -8.59
CA GLU A 71 13.64 -9.17 -9.94
C GLU A 71 12.32 -8.94 -10.69
N LYS A 72 11.85 -7.69 -10.74
CA LYS A 72 10.62 -7.25 -11.44
C LYS A 72 9.31 -7.75 -10.82
N THR A 73 9.36 -8.34 -9.62
CA THR A 73 8.19 -8.84 -8.90
C THR A 73 8.06 -8.14 -7.54
N PHE A 74 6.85 -7.70 -7.21
CA PHE A 74 6.53 -7.19 -5.89
C PHE A 74 6.64 -8.31 -4.86
N CYS A 75 7.25 -7.99 -3.73
CA CYS A 75 7.34 -8.88 -2.58
C CYS A 75 7.05 -8.11 -1.29
N ILE A 76 6.52 -8.85 -0.32
CA ILE A 76 6.17 -8.31 0.99
C ILE A 76 7.15 -8.87 2.01
N LEU A 77 7.80 -7.95 2.71
CA LEU A 77 8.70 -8.22 3.82
C LEU A 77 7.94 -8.03 5.12
N VAL A 78 7.55 -9.14 5.72
CA VAL A 78 6.81 -9.15 6.98
C VAL A 78 7.79 -9.41 8.13
N LYS A 79 7.76 -8.57 9.17
CA LYS A 79 8.52 -8.79 10.39
C LYS A 79 7.76 -9.76 11.29
N TYR A 80 8.33 -10.92 11.55
CA TYR A 80 7.81 -11.86 12.51
C TYR A 80 8.39 -11.54 13.90
N SER A 81 7.54 -11.06 14.81
CA SER A 81 7.90 -10.91 16.24
C SER A 81 6.98 -11.83 17.06
N LYS A 82 7.47 -13.02 17.39
CA LYS A 82 6.91 -13.77 18.51
C LYS A 82 7.41 -13.08 19.77
N THR A 83 6.54 -12.31 20.42
CA THR A 83 6.70 -11.68 21.74
C THR A 83 7.77 -10.58 21.83
N GLN A 84 7.34 -9.32 21.97
CA GLN A 84 8.14 -8.17 22.41
C GLN A 84 8.68 -8.29 23.86
N THR A 85 8.69 -9.48 24.46
CA THR A 85 8.99 -9.71 25.88
C THR A 85 10.42 -10.18 26.14
N LEU A 86 11.18 -10.54 25.11
CA LEU A 86 12.57 -10.97 25.29
C LEU A 86 13.51 -9.94 24.67
N LYS A 87 14.03 -9.12 25.59
CA LYS A 87 15.29 -8.37 25.56
C LYS A 87 16.21 -8.77 24.39
N ASN A 88 16.65 -7.74 23.67
CA ASN A 88 17.93 -7.65 22.98
C ASN A 88 18.31 -8.82 22.05
N ASP A 89 18.38 -8.53 20.76
CA ASP A 89 19.23 -9.27 19.81
C ASP A 89 18.70 -10.58 19.21
N VAL A 90 17.41 -10.92 19.37
CA VAL A 90 16.79 -11.94 18.50
C VAL A 90 16.41 -11.26 17.18
N GLU A 91 17.31 -11.38 16.21
CA GLU A 91 17.14 -11.05 14.80
C GLU A 91 15.66 -11.20 14.38
N THR A 92 14.98 -10.06 14.17
CA THR A 92 13.55 -10.07 13.84
C THR A 92 13.39 -10.85 12.56
N ARG A 93 12.89 -12.09 12.64
CA ARG A 93 12.84 -12.98 11.48
C ARG A 93 11.99 -12.32 10.40
N ARG A 94 12.63 -11.98 9.28
CA ARG A 94 11.93 -11.38 8.15
C ARG A 94 11.51 -12.50 7.21
N VAL A 95 10.23 -12.51 6.87
CA VAL A 95 9.68 -13.46 5.89
C VAL A 95 9.36 -12.68 4.63
N VAL A 96 10.01 -13.05 3.53
CA VAL A 96 9.73 -12.51 2.20
C VAL A 96 8.59 -13.33 1.58
N ARG A 97 7.59 -12.64 1.05
CA ARG A 97 6.44 -13.24 0.37
C ARG A 97 6.34 -12.66 -1.03
N PHE A 98 6.57 -13.49 -2.03
CA PHE A 98 6.45 -13.07 -3.43
C PHE A 98 4.99 -13.04 -3.86
N ILE A 99 4.62 -11.98 -4.59
CA ILE A 99 3.27 -11.78 -5.08
C ILE A 99 3.11 -12.49 -6.43
N PRO A 100 2.07 -13.33 -6.63
CA PRO A 100 1.82 -13.98 -7.91
C PRO A 100 1.68 -12.99 -9.08
N LYS A 101 2.14 -13.38 -10.27
CA LYS A 101 2.21 -12.53 -11.46
C LYS A 101 0.93 -11.72 -11.74
N ARG A 102 -0.25 -12.35 -11.68
CA ARG A 102 -1.52 -11.66 -11.97
C ARG A 102 -1.81 -10.51 -11.00
N ILE A 103 -1.46 -10.70 -9.73
CA ILE A 103 -1.64 -9.70 -8.68
C ILE A 103 -0.54 -8.64 -8.77
N ASN A 104 0.68 -9.03 -9.12
CA ASN A 104 1.78 -8.12 -9.41
C ASN A 104 1.43 -7.11 -10.53
N ASP A 105 0.88 -7.61 -11.64
CA ASP A 105 0.45 -6.77 -12.77
C ASP A 105 -0.69 -5.83 -12.36
N LEU A 106 -1.58 -6.27 -11.46
CA LEU A 106 -2.66 -5.45 -10.91
C LEU A 106 -2.14 -4.36 -9.96
N LEU A 107 -1.18 -4.68 -9.10
CA LEU A 107 -0.49 -3.72 -8.23
C LEU A 107 0.22 -2.65 -9.05
N LEU A 108 0.91 -3.05 -10.12
CA LEU A 108 1.58 -2.12 -11.02
C LEU A 108 0.56 -1.12 -11.60
N LYS A 109 -0.55 -1.62 -12.16
CA LYS A 109 -1.62 -0.76 -12.69
C LYS A 109 -2.20 0.16 -11.63
N TYR A 110 -2.41 -0.34 -10.41
CA TYR A 110 -2.88 0.48 -9.29
C TYR A 110 -1.92 1.65 -8.99
N PHE A 111 -0.62 1.37 -8.89
CA PHE A 111 0.38 2.40 -8.60
C PHE A 111 0.51 3.46 -9.69
N PHE A 112 0.34 3.08 -10.96
CA PHE A 112 0.48 3.99 -12.10
C PHE A 112 -0.79 4.77 -12.43
N TYR A 113 -1.96 4.13 -12.38
CA TYR A 113 -3.20 4.74 -12.90
C TYR A 113 -4.18 5.21 -11.84
N VAL A 114 -4.10 4.67 -10.63
CA VAL A 114 -5.11 4.95 -9.59
C VAL A 114 -4.50 5.79 -8.47
N ARG A 115 -3.35 5.36 -7.95
CA ARG A 115 -2.70 6.02 -6.81
C ARG A 115 -2.34 7.49 -7.04
N PRO A 116 -1.93 7.97 -8.23
CA PRO A 116 -1.62 9.39 -8.42
C PRO A 116 -2.82 10.34 -8.27
N PHE A 117 -4.04 9.81 -8.36
CA PHE A 117 -5.28 10.56 -8.19
C PHE A 117 -5.85 10.48 -6.78
N ARG A 118 -5.07 9.92 -5.84
CA ARG A 118 -5.37 9.91 -4.41
C ARG A 118 -4.30 10.70 -3.65
#